data_AF-A0A7V7LI10-F1
#
_entry.id   AF-A0A7V7LI10-F1
#
_cell.length_a   1.000
_cell.length_b   1.000
_cell.length_c   1.000
_cell.angle_alpha   90.00
_cell.angle_beta   90.00
_cell.angle_gamma   90.00
#
_symmetry.space_group_name_H-M   'P 1'
#
loop_
_entity.id
_entity.type
_entity.pdbx_description
1 polymer ?
#
loop_
_entity_poly.entity_id
_entity_poly.type
_entity_poly.pdbx_seq_one_letter_code
_entity_poly.pdbx_strand_id
1 'polypeptide(L)'
;MKKWTIWGIIFYIHSAVLLFLGFDRLGGYQNSETYTDLNKYAYVGGDAYNYIINTNVLTGFFVLSASFFVAGTMLIATGSILRAIKEK
;
A
#
# COMPACT_ATOMS: atom_id res chain seq x y z
N MET A 1 11.24 -3.87 23.12
CA MET A 1 11.71 -4.06 21.73
C MET A 1 12.68 -2.94 21.36
N LYS A 2 13.72 -3.21 20.56
CA LYS A 2 14.65 -2.15 20.13
C LYS A 2 13.91 -1.18 19.19
N LYS A 3 14.27 0.11 19.23
CA LYS A 3 13.52 1.17 18.53
C LYS A 3 13.38 0.91 17.03
N TRP A 4 14.43 0.42 16.36
CA TRP A 4 14.39 0.07 14.94
C TRP A 4 13.44 -1.09 14.62
N THR A 5 13.27 -2.04 15.54
CA THR A 5 12.29 -3.12 15.39
C THR A 5 10.87 -2.58 15.45
N ILE A 6 10.59 -1.66 16.37
CA ILE A 6 9.28 -1.01 16.49
C ILE A 6 8.95 -0.25 15.20
N TRP A 7 9.87 0.57 14.71
CA TRP A 7 9.69 1.31 13.46
C TRP A 7 9.53 0.38 12.24
N GLY A 8 10.31 -0.70 12.17
CA GLY A 8 10.16 -1.70 11.12
C GLY A 8 8.77 -2.35 11.11
N ILE A 9 8.22 -2.70 12.28
CA ILE A 9 6.86 -3.24 12.41
C ILE A 9 5.81 -2.22 11.94
N ILE A 10 5.93 -0.96 12.35
CA ILE A 10 5.02 0.11 11.90
C ILE A 10 5.02 0.22 10.37
N PHE A 11 6.20 0.11 9.75
CA PHE A 11 6.34 0.19 8.29
C PHE A 11 5.71 -1.02 7.59
N TYR A 12 5.85 -2.24 8.15
CA TYR A 12 5.14 -3.41 7.63
C TYR A 12 3.62 -3.28 7.73
N ILE A 13 3.11 -2.73 8.84
CA ILE A 13 1.67 -2.48 8.99
C ILE A 13 1.19 -1.51 7.90
N HIS A 14 1.91 -0.41 7.67
CA HIS A 14 1.56 0.55 6.60
C HIS A 14 1.60 -0.10 5.22
N SER A 15 2.63 -0.91 4.94
CA SER A 15 2.74 -1.66 3.70
C SER A 15 1.54 -2.58 3.47
N ALA A 16 1.12 -3.34 4.49
CA ALA A 16 -0.03 -4.24 4.42
C ALA A 16 -1.35 -3.48 4.19
N VAL A 17 -1.56 -2.36 4.88
CA VAL A 17 -2.76 -1.52 4.69
C VAL A 17 -2.80 -0.96 3.27
N LEU A 18 -1.69 -0.42 2.76
CA LEU A 18 -1.62 0.13 1.41
C LEU A 18 -1.84 -0.96 0.34
N LEU A 19 -1.29 -2.16 0.56
CA LEU A 19 -1.50 -3.30 -0.33
C LEU A 19 -2.98 -3.69 -0.39
N PHE A 20 -3.63 -3.77 0.77
CA PHE A 20 -5.05 -4.06 0.89
C PHE A 20 -5.91 -3.01 0.16
N LEU A 21 -5.63 -1.72 0.36
CA LEU A 21 -6.32 -0.63 -0.34
C LEU A 21 -6.13 -0.70 -1.86
N GLY A 22 -4.95 -1.13 -2.32
CA GLY A 22 -4.71 -1.41 -3.73
C GLY A 22 -5.59 -2.55 -4.26
N PHE A 23 -5.69 -3.67 -3.54
CA PHE A 23 -6.59 -4.76 -3.95
C PHE A 23 -8.07 -4.39 -3.90
N ASP A 24 -8.52 -3.67 -2.87
CA ASP A 24 -9.88 -3.13 -2.78
C ASP A 24 -10.18 -2.25 -3.99
N ARG A 25 -9.23 -1.40 -4.39
CA ARG A 25 -9.31 -0.55 -5.58
C ARG A 25 -9.41 -1.35 -6.88
N LEU A 26 -8.61 -2.42 -7.03
CA LEU A 26 -8.58 -3.27 -8.22
C LEU A 26 -9.90 -4.06 -8.40
N GLY A 27 -10.41 -4.65 -7.32
CA GLY A 27 -11.58 -5.53 -7.37
C GLY A 27 -12.92 -4.83 -7.11
N GLY A 28 -12.90 -3.61 -6.56
CA GLY A 28 -14.09 -2.91 -6.11
C GLY A 28 -14.66 -1.89 -7.10
N TYR A 29 -14.13 -1.77 -8.32
CA TYR A 29 -14.68 -0.85 -9.30
C TYR A 29 -16.07 -1.31 -9.74
N GLN A 30 -17.06 -0.44 -9.57
CA GLN A 30 -18.42 -0.65 -10.00
C GLN A 30 -19.00 0.64 -10.56
N ASN A 31 -19.57 0.56 -11.75
CA ASN A 31 -20.19 1.67 -12.45
C ASN A 31 -21.53 1.22 -13.03
N SER A 32 -22.59 1.91 -12.65
CA SER A 32 -23.95 1.70 -13.13
C SER A 32 -24.56 3.05 -13.50
N GLU A 33 -25.14 3.11 -14.69
CA GLU A 33 -25.92 4.27 -15.14
C GLU A 33 -27.32 4.30 -14.52
N THR A 34 -27.84 3.14 -14.10
CA THR A 34 -29.18 2.99 -13.51
C THR A 34 -29.18 3.11 -11.99
N TYR A 35 -28.18 2.52 -11.33
CA TYR A 35 -28.08 2.47 -9.87
C TYR A 35 -26.83 3.21 -9.40
N THR A 36 -26.84 4.54 -9.57
CA THR A 36 -25.67 5.39 -9.30
C THR A 36 -25.21 5.37 -7.83
N ASP A 37 -26.10 5.09 -6.89
CA ASP A 37 -25.77 4.99 -5.47
C ASP A 37 -24.85 3.80 -5.13
N LEU A 38 -24.78 2.81 -6.03
CA LEU A 38 -23.89 1.67 -5.90
C LEU A 38 -22.53 1.89 -6.56
N ASN A 39 -22.31 3.06 -7.18
CA ASN A 39 -21.07 3.35 -7.88
C ASN A 39 -19.91 3.44 -6.89
N LYS A 40 -18.87 2.65 -7.14
CA LYS A 40 -17.66 2.61 -6.35
C LYS A 40 -16.47 2.80 -7.28
N TYR A 41 -15.65 3.80 -6.96
CA TYR A 41 -14.51 4.22 -7.78
C TYR A 41 -14.86 4.63 -9.22
N ALA A 42 -16.09 5.08 -9.44
CA ALA A 42 -16.51 5.78 -10.65
C ALA A 42 -16.43 7.29 -10.39
N TYR A 43 -15.77 7.99 -11.30
CA TYR A 43 -15.41 9.41 -11.20
C TYR A 43 -16.00 10.24 -12.33
N VAL A 44 -16.05 9.64 -13.52
CA VAL A 44 -16.56 10.25 -14.75
C VAL A 44 -17.47 9.26 -15.48
N GLY A 45 -18.22 9.74 -16.47
CA GLY A 45 -19.02 8.86 -17.34
C GLY A 45 -18.14 7.92 -18.17
N GLY A 46 -18.62 6.69 -18.36
CA GLY A 46 -17.95 5.66 -19.15
C GLY A 46 -16.79 4.94 -18.43
N ASP A 47 -16.54 3.70 -18.81
CA ASP A 47 -15.65 2.83 -18.03
C ASP A 47 -14.16 3.08 -18.31
N ALA A 48 -13.81 3.43 -19.54
CA ALA A 48 -12.42 3.56 -19.98
C ALA A 48 -11.61 4.54 -19.11
N TYR A 49 -12.14 5.75 -18.87
CA TYR A 49 -11.45 6.74 -18.04
C TYR A 49 -11.37 6.30 -16.58
N ASN A 50 -12.41 5.67 -16.05
CA ASN A 50 -12.40 5.17 -14.69
C ASN A 50 -11.34 4.06 -14.50
N TYR A 51 -11.17 3.15 -15.47
CA TYR A 51 -10.09 2.17 -15.44
C TYR A 51 -8.70 2.83 -15.43
N ILE A 52 -8.49 3.87 -16.24
CA ILE A 52 -7.22 4.61 -16.27
C ILE A 52 -6.95 5.30 -14.93
N ILE A 53 -7.95 5.97 -14.35
CA ILE A 53 -7.82 6.63 -13.05
C ILE A 53 -7.53 5.60 -11.95
N ASN A 54 -8.32 4.52 -11.89
CA ASN A 54 -8.15 3.47 -10.88
C ASN A 54 -6.80 2.77 -11.01
N THR A 55 -6.29 2.56 -12.24
CA THR A 55 -4.96 1.96 -12.46
C THR A 55 -3.83 2.86 -11.96
N ASN A 56 -3.92 4.18 -12.14
CA ASN A 56 -2.92 5.11 -11.62
C ASN A 56 -2.94 5.15 -10.08
N VAL A 57 -4.14 5.20 -9.47
CA VAL A 57 -4.29 5.15 -8.00
C VAL A 57 -3.78 3.83 -7.43
N LEU A 58 -4.12 2.70 -8.08
CA LEU A 58 -3.63 1.36 -7.75
C LEU A 58 -2.09 1.31 -7.78
N THR A 59 -1.49 1.85 -8.84
CA THR A 59 -0.03 1.92 -8.97
C THR A 59 0.58 2.70 -7.80
N GLY A 60 -0.01 3.83 -7.42
CA GLY A 60 0.41 4.60 -6.25
C GLY A 60 0.39 3.78 -4.95
N PHE A 61 -0.71 3.05 -4.69
CA PHE A 61 -0.82 2.18 -3.52
C PHE A 61 0.24 1.08 -3.51
N PHE A 62 0.48 0.41 -4.64
CA PHE A 62 1.45 -0.68 -4.73
C PHE A 62 2.89 -0.19 -4.61
N VAL A 63 3.23 0.95 -5.21
CA VAL A 63 4.57 1.54 -5.08
C VAL A 63 4.83 1.97 -3.64
N LEU A 64 3.88 2.63 -2.98
CA LEU A 64 4.02 3.00 -1.57
C LEU A 64 4.11 1.76 -0.67
N SER A 65 3.27 0.75 -0.90
CA SER A 65 3.31 -0.51 -0.16
C SER A 65 4.69 -1.19 -0.25
N ALA A 66 5.24 -1.32 -1.46
CA ALA A 66 6.57 -1.88 -1.67
C ALA A 66 7.68 -1.03 -1.01
N SER A 67 7.56 0.29 -1.09
CA SER A 67 8.53 1.22 -0.49
C SER A 67 8.57 1.08 1.03
N PHE A 68 7.41 1.03 1.70
CA PHE A 68 7.34 0.80 3.15
C PHE A 68 7.84 -0.59 3.55
N PHE A 69 7.55 -1.63 2.75
CA PHE A 69 8.06 -2.98 2.98
C PHE A 69 9.59 -3.02 2.97
N VAL A 70 10.21 -2.44 1.94
CA VAL A 70 11.67 -2.37 1.79
C VAL A 70 12.28 -1.56 2.94
N ALA A 71 11.73 -0.38 3.24
CA ALA A 71 12.25 0.45 4.33
C ALA A 71 12.12 -0.22 5.71
N GLY A 72 11.01 -0.93 5.98
CA GLY A 72 10.85 -1.74 7.19
C GLY A 72 11.87 -2.87 7.29
N THR A 73 12.14 -3.55 6.17
CA THR A 73 13.19 -4.58 6.06
C THR A 73 14.57 -4.00 6.36
N MET A 74 14.90 -2.85 5.77
CA MET A 74 16.19 -2.17 5.97
C MET A 74 16.40 -1.75 7.42
N LEU A 75 15.38 -1.20 8.09
CA LEU A 75 15.46 -0.81 9.50
C LEU A 75 15.79 -1.99 10.42
N ILE A 76 15.11 -3.13 10.22
CA ILE A 76 15.32 -4.33 11.03
C ILE A 76 16.69 -4.95 10.72
N ALA A 77 17.03 -5.12 9.45
CA ALA A 77 18.30 -5.73 9.03
C ALA A 77 19.50 -4.91 9.52
N THR A 78 19.50 -3.60 9.22
CA THR A 78 20.60 -2.70 9.57
C THR A 78 20.75 -2.56 11.09
N GLY A 79 19.63 -2.39 11.81
CA GLY A 79 19.64 -2.32 13.27
C GLY A 79 20.14 -3.61 13.93
N SER A 80 19.87 -4.77 13.32
CA SER A 80 20.35 -6.07 13.81
C SER A 80 21.85 -6.27 13.54
N ILE A 81 22.34 -5.84 12.38
CA ILE A 81 23.78 -5.88 12.05
C ILE A 81 24.57 -4.97 13.01
N LEU A 82 24.14 -3.72 13.19
CA LEU A 82 24.80 -2.77 14.10
C LEU A 82 24.86 -3.29 15.54
N ARG A 83 23.80 -3.96 15.99
CA ARG A 83 23.78 -4.64 17.29
C ARG A 83 24.87 -5.71 17.37
N ALA A 84 24.92 -6.60 16.39
CA ALA A 84 25.87 -7.73 16.40
C ALA A 84 27.33 -7.26 16.39
N ILE A 85 27.61 -6.12 15.73
CA ILE A 85 28.94 -5.51 15.74
C ILE A 85 29.28 -4.90 17.10
N LYS A 86 28.32 -4.25 17.77
CA LYS A 86 28.55 -3.56 19.06
C LYS A 86 28.58 -4.51 20.27
N GLU A 87 27.99 -5.69 20.15
CA GLU A 87 28.00 -6.74 21.18
C GLU A 87 29.23 -7.67 21.08
N LYS A 88 30.12 -7.44 20.08
CA LYS A 88 31.49 -8.00 20.05
C LYS A 88 32.45 -7.13 20.84
#